data_AF-A0A4Y2L393-F1
#
_entry.id   AF-A0A4Y2L393-F1
#
_cell.length_a   1.000
_cell.length_b   1.000
_cell.length_c   1.000
_cell.angle_alpha   90.00
_cell.angle_beta   90.00
_cell.angle_gamma   90.00
#
_symmetry.space_group_name_H-M   'P 1'
#
loop_
_entity.id
_entity.type
_entity.pdbx_description
1 polymer ?
#
loop_
_entity_poly.entity_id
_entity_poly.type
_entity_poly.pdbx_seq_one_letter_code
_entity_poly.pdbx_strand_id
1 'polypeptide(L)'
;MNPEDGTLWNTAKKMRKKHSKISALKGPTSIAYSNTDKANLIANSLENQFQLNNIHNSVTESEVNNTLHEFNQITHFLPLTPPNPIDIIKYTLKISVHKAPGNGGITNKIIKNLPFLHSLDSSAF
;
A
#
# COMPACT_ATOMS: atom_id res chain seq x y z
N MET A 1 22.62 -12.71 31.18
CA MET A 1 21.79 -12.10 32.24
C MET A 1 22.73 -11.48 33.25
N ASN A 2 22.76 -10.15 33.36
CA ASN A 2 23.68 -9.43 34.27
C ASN A 2 22.98 -9.18 35.64
N PRO A 3 23.57 -9.58 36.78
CA PRO A 3 23.00 -9.35 38.12
C PRO A 3 22.92 -7.86 38.51
N GLU A 4 23.87 -7.05 38.04
CA GLU A 4 24.04 -5.65 38.44
C GLU A 4 22.98 -4.70 37.85
N ASP A 5 22.44 -5.04 36.68
CA ASP A 5 21.50 -4.16 35.95
C ASP A 5 20.04 -4.33 36.40
N GLY A 6 19.78 -5.13 37.45
CA GLY A 6 18.43 -5.38 37.97
C GLY A 6 17.47 -6.08 37.00
N THR A 7 17.97 -6.54 35.85
CA THR A 7 17.14 -7.16 34.79
C THR A 7 16.48 -8.45 35.28
N LEU A 8 17.20 -9.24 36.08
CA LEU A 8 16.66 -10.45 36.71
C LEU A 8 15.49 -10.11 37.66
N TRP A 9 15.65 -9.06 38.47
CA TRP A 9 14.62 -8.58 39.39
C TRP A 9 13.39 -8.05 38.66
N ASN A 10 13.58 -7.26 37.60
CA ASN A 10 12.48 -6.72 36.81
C ASN A 10 11.68 -7.81 36.08
N THR A 11 12.36 -8.82 35.54
CA THR A 11 11.70 -9.99 34.91
C THR A 11 10.92 -10.80 35.95
N ALA A 12 11.54 -11.12 37.10
CA ALA A 12 10.86 -11.83 38.17
C ALA A 12 9.64 -11.07 38.71
N LYS A 13 9.75 -9.74 38.86
CA LYS A 13 8.65 -8.86 39.27
C LYS A 13 7.51 -8.86 38.26
N LYS A 14 7.80 -8.83 36.95
CA LYS A 14 6.78 -8.94 35.89
C LYS A 14 6.08 -10.30 35.92
N MET A 15 6.80 -11.39 36.10
CA MET A 15 6.23 -12.74 36.17
C MET A 15 5.37 -12.97 37.42
N ARG A 16 5.72 -12.34 38.56
CA ARG A 16 4.93 -12.38 39.80
C ARG A 16 3.74 -11.43 39.79
N LYS A 17 3.63 -10.54 38.79
CA LYS A 17 2.54 -9.58 38.72
C LYS A 17 1.24 -10.33 38.46
N LYS A 18 0.34 -10.34 39.44
CA LYS A 18 -1.01 -10.86 39.26
C LYS A 18 -1.72 -10.00 38.22
N HIS A 19 -2.05 -10.58 37.08
CA HIS A 19 -2.89 -9.92 36.09
C HIS A 19 -4.29 -9.72 36.69
N SER A 20 -4.89 -8.57 36.42
CA SER A 20 -6.28 -8.31 36.83
C SER A 20 -7.18 -9.37 36.20
N LYS A 21 -8.10 -9.91 37.00
CA LYS A 21 -9.11 -10.84 36.48
C LYS A 21 -9.94 -10.07 35.46
N ILE A 22 -10.07 -10.60 34.25
CA ILE A 22 -10.99 -10.05 33.24
C ILE A 22 -12.36 -9.98 33.91
N SER A 23 -13.02 -8.81 33.84
CA SER A 23 -14.36 -8.62 34.39
C SER A 23 -15.36 -9.60 33.78
N ALA A 24 -16.52 -9.75 34.40
CA ALA A 24 -17.60 -10.53 33.80
C ALA A 24 -18.00 -9.89 32.45
N LEU A 25 -18.20 -10.71 31.43
CA LEU A 25 -18.61 -10.23 30.10
C LEU A 25 -20.11 -10.39 29.95
N LYS A 26 -20.80 -9.36 29.45
CA LYS A 26 -22.22 -9.46 29.14
C LYS A 26 -22.39 -10.06 27.75
N GLY A 27 -22.95 -11.26 27.69
CA GLY A 27 -23.31 -11.92 26.45
C GLY A 27 -24.74 -11.62 26.03
N PRO A 28 -25.16 -12.14 24.86
CA PRO A 28 -26.53 -11.96 24.35
C PRO A 28 -27.60 -12.55 25.27
N THR A 29 -27.29 -13.68 25.93
CA THR A 29 -28.26 -14.45 26.73
C THR A 29 -27.92 -14.48 28.23
N SER A 30 -26.65 -14.29 28.60
CA SER A 30 -26.19 -14.41 29.99
C SER A 30 -24.88 -13.66 30.23
N ILE A 31 -24.50 -13.53 31.50
CA ILE A 31 -23.23 -12.93 31.93
C ILE A 31 -22.20 -14.05 32.11
N ALA A 32 -21.07 -13.96 31.42
CA ALA A 32 -19.96 -14.90 31.49
C ALA A 32 -19.00 -14.56 32.64
N TYR A 33 -18.96 -15.43 33.66
CA TYR A 33 -18.12 -15.25 34.85
C TYR A 33 -16.81 -16.05 34.80
N SER A 34 -16.85 -17.28 34.27
CA SER A 34 -15.67 -18.13 34.13
C SER A 34 -14.81 -17.71 32.93
N ASN A 35 -13.53 -18.10 32.92
CA ASN A 35 -12.66 -17.79 31.79
C ASN A 35 -13.09 -18.54 30.52
N THR A 36 -13.59 -19.77 30.66
CA THR A 36 -14.10 -20.58 29.55
C THR A 36 -15.32 -19.93 28.91
N ASP A 37 -16.29 -19.48 29.72
CA ASP A 37 -17.50 -18.81 29.19
C ASP A 37 -17.15 -17.52 28.46
N LYS A 38 -16.17 -16.76 28.97
CA LYS A 38 -15.67 -15.54 28.32
C LYS A 38 -14.99 -15.83 26.99
N ALA A 39 -14.16 -16.88 26.94
CA ALA A 39 -13.50 -17.30 25.71
C ALA A 39 -14.54 -17.70 24.65
N ASN A 40 -15.54 -18.49 25.03
CA ASN A 40 -16.63 -18.90 24.13
C ASN A 40 -17.44 -17.70 23.63
N LEU A 41 -17.78 -16.76 24.51
CA LEU A 41 -18.50 -15.54 24.13
C LEU A 41 -17.71 -14.72 23.10
N ILE A 42 -16.41 -14.53 23.33
CA ILE A 42 -15.54 -13.80 22.39
C ILE A 42 -15.44 -14.56 21.07
N ALA A 43 -15.23 -15.89 21.11
CA ALA A 43 -15.14 -16.71 19.91
C ALA A 43 -16.42 -16.60 19.05
N ASN A 44 -17.59 -16.76 19.67
CA ASN A 44 -18.88 -16.61 18.99
C ASN A 44 -19.08 -15.20 18.42
N SER A 45 -18.68 -14.16 19.17
CA SER A 45 -18.79 -12.78 18.68
C SER A 45 -17.89 -12.54 17.47
N LEU A 46 -16.67 -13.06 17.48
CA LEU A 46 -15.73 -12.90 16.37
C LEU A 46 -16.18 -13.71 15.15
N GLU A 47 -16.65 -14.94 15.34
CA GLU A 47 -17.19 -15.78 14.27
C GLU A 47 -18.33 -15.07 13.52
N ASN A 48 -19.26 -14.45 14.25
CA ASN A 48 -20.36 -13.70 13.65
C ASN A 48 -19.92 -12.40 12.95
N GLN A 49 -18.83 -11.77 13.40
CA GLN A 49 -18.30 -10.56 12.78
C GLN A 49 -17.52 -10.84 11.50
N PHE A 50 -16.86 -12.00 11.42
CA PHE A 50 -16.05 -12.41 10.28
C PHE A 50 -16.77 -13.40 9.35
N GLN A 51 -18.06 -13.19 9.16
CA GLN A 51 -18.81 -13.92 8.12
C GLN A 51 -18.49 -13.34 6.74
N LEU A 52 -18.59 -14.19 5.71
CA LEU A 52 -18.45 -13.75 4.34
C LEU A 52 -19.57 -12.75 4.03
N ASN A 53 -19.23 -11.47 4.02
CA ASN A 53 -20.18 -10.43 3.66
C ASN A 53 -20.53 -10.58 2.18
N ASN A 54 -21.82 -10.71 1.87
CA ASN A 54 -22.30 -10.58 0.51
C ASN A 54 -22.26 -9.10 0.12
N ILE A 55 -21.08 -8.62 -0.31
CA ILE A 55 -20.88 -7.25 -0.79
C ILE A 55 -21.32 -7.07 -2.26
N HIS A 56 -22.01 -8.05 -2.83
CA HIS A 56 -22.50 -8.01 -4.20
C HIS A 56 -23.39 -6.79 -4.40
N ASN A 57 -23.06 -6.01 -5.42
CA ASN A 57 -23.79 -4.82 -5.79
C ASN A 57 -23.95 -4.84 -7.30
N SER A 58 -25.15 -5.25 -7.75
CA SER A 58 -25.43 -5.43 -9.16
C SER A 58 -25.26 -4.14 -9.97
N VAL A 59 -25.46 -2.97 -9.35
CA VAL A 59 -25.24 -1.67 -10.00
C VAL A 59 -23.75 -1.47 -10.24
N THR A 60 -22.93 -1.62 -9.20
CA THR A 60 -21.47 -1.48 -9.30
C THR A 60 -20.85 -2.50 -10.26
N GLU A 61 -21.30 -3.75 -10.21
CA GLU A 61 -20.79 -4.80 -11.08
C GLU A 61 -21.17 -4.56 -12.55
N SER A 62 -22.40 -4.13 -12.80
CA SER A 62 -22.85 -3.74 -14.15
C SER A 62 -22.05 -2.56 -14.68
N GLU A 63 -21.81 -1.53 -13.86
CA GLU A 63 -21.01 -0.36 -14.22
C GLU A 63 -19.56 -0.74 -14.57
N VAL A 64 -18.92 -1.57 -13.75
CA VAL A 64 -17.54 -2.05 -14.01
C VAL A 64 -17.48 -2.88 -15.29
N ASN A 65 -18.40 -3.82 -15.46
CA ASN A 65 -18.43 -4.69 -16.64
C ASN A 65 -18.68 -3.89 -17.91
N ASN A 66 -19.62 -2.94 -17.89
CA ASN A 66 -19.87 -2.06 -19.04
C ASN A 66 -18.65 -1.20 -19.35
N THR A 67 -18.02 -0.59 -18.34
CA THR A 67 -16.82 0.24 -18.54
C THR A 67 -15.67 -0.55 -19.16
N LEU A 68 -15.41 -1.76 -18.66
CA LEU A 68 -14.38 -2.63 -19.21
C LEU A 68 -14.71 -3.10 -20.62
N HIS A 69 -15.98 -3.43 -20.87
CA HIS A 69 -16.44 -3.78 -22.20
C HIS A 69 -16.20 -2.61 -23.17
N GLU A 70 -16.69 -1.41 -22.86
CA GLU A 70 -16.48 -0.21 -23.68
C GLU A 70 -15.00 0.06 -23.94
N PHE A 71 -14.15 -0.02 -22.90
CA PHE A 71 -12.71 0.16 -23.04
C PHE A 71 -12.08 -0.86 -24.00
N ASN A 72 -12.47 -2.14 -23.91
CA ASN A 72 -11.95 -3.19 -24.78
C ASN A 72 -12.43 -3.07 -26.23
N GLN A 73 -13.55 -2.37 -26.47
CA GLN A 73 -14.05 -2.08 -27.81
C GLN A 73 -13.34 -0.87 -28.46
N ILE A 74 -12.48 -0.15 -27.73
CA ILE A 74 -11.67 0.93 -28.29
C ILE A 74 -10.62 0.32 -29.23
N THR A 75 -10.91 0.35 -30.52
CA THR A 75 -10.03 -0.14 -31.59
C THR A 75 -9.12 0.95 -32.17
N HIS A 76 -9.47 2.22 -31.93
CA HIS A 76 -8.78 3.37 -32.48
C HIS A 76 -8.67 4.43 -31.39
N PHE A 77 -7.43 4.71 -30.97
CA PHE A 77 -7.16 5.90 -30.18
C PHE A 77 -7.11 7.10 -31.12
N LEU A 78 -7.61 8.25 -30.66
CA LEU A 78 -7.39 9.51 -31.37
C LEU A 78 -5.89 9.67 -31.61
N PRO A 79 -5.47 10.19 -32.78
CA PRO A 79 -4.07 10.50 -33.02
C PRO A 79 -3.56 11.38 -31.88
N LEU A 80 -2.62 10.86 -31.10
CA LEU A 80 -1.98 11.65 -30.07
C LEU A 80 -1.27 12.81 -30.74
N THR A 81 -1.53 14.02 -30.26
CA THR A 81 -0.71 15.17 -30.66
C THR A 81 0.74 14.88 -30.26
N PRO A 82 1.69 15.00 -31.19
CA PRO A 82 3.08 14.76 -30.85
C PRO A 82 3.51 15.76 -29.76
N PRO A 83 4.28 15.31 -28.76
CA PRO A 83 4.77 16.19 -27.71
C PRO A 83 5.61 17.31 -28.31
N ASN A 84 5.54 18.51 -27.73
CA ASN A 84 6.35 19.63 -28.16
C ASN A 84 7.85 19.29 -27.98
N PRO A 85 8.68 19.38 -29.03
CA PRO A 85 10.11 19.08 -28.95
C PRO A 85 10.85 19.85 -27.85
N ILE A 86 10.43 21.09 -27.56
CA ILE A 86 11.02 21.92 -26.51
C ILE A 86 10.77 21.31 -25.12
N ASP A 87 9.56 20.79 -24.89
CA ASP A 87 9.24 20.12 -23.63
C ASP A 87 10.06 18.84 -23.46
N ILE A 88 10.23 18.07 -24.53
CA ILE A 88 11.07 16.86 -24.52
C ILE A 88 12.50 17.22 -24.10
N ILE A 89 13.10 18.26 -24.69
CA ILE A 89 14.45 18.70 -24.34
C ILE A 89 14.50 19.17 -22.88
N LYS A 90 13.56 20.02 -22.47
CA LYS A 90 13.46 20.55 -21.09
C LYS A 90 13.37 19.45 -20.03
N TYR A 91 12.56 18.41 -20.25
CA TYR A 91 12.44 17.30 -19.30
C TYR A 91 13.63 16.35 -19.36
N THR A 92 14.21 16.13 -20.54
CA THR A 92 15.42 15.32 -20.71
C THR A 92 16.60 15.92 -19.96
N LEU A 93 16.76 17.24 -19.97
CA LEU A 93 17.82 17.93 -19.21
C LEU A 93 17.64 17.82 -17.68
N LYS A 94 16.41 17.58 -17.19
CA LYS A 94 16.10 17.46 -15.76
C LYS A 94 16.34 16.07 -15.17
N ILE A 95 16.57 15.03 -15.98
CA ILE A 95 16.76 13.67 -15.46
C ILE A 95 18.02 13.59 -14.57
N SER A 96 18.00 12.77 -13.51
CA SER A 96 19.18 12.63 -12.64
C SER A 96 20.18 11.63 -13.23
N VAL A 97 21.46 12.00 -13.33
CA VAL A 97 22.53 11.13 -13.88
C VAL A 97 22.83 9.91 -12.99
N HIS A 98 22.33 9.89 -11.75
CA HIS A 98 22.56 8.82 -10.76
C HIS A 98 21.47 7.74 -10.77
N LYS A 99 20.49 7.81 -11.68
CA LYS A 99 19.48 6.75 -11.81
C LYS A 99 20.07 5.55 -12.55
N ALA A 100 19.67 4.36 -12.14
CA ALA A 100 20.04 3.12 -12.81
C ALA A 100 19.50 3.09 -14.26
N PRO A 101 20.23 2.46 -15.19
CA PRO A 101 19.73 2.21 -16.55
C PRO A 101 18.48 1.31 -16.54
N GLY A 102 17.63 1.47 -17.54
CA GLY A 102 16.56 0.51 -17.83
C GLY A 102 17.09 -0.76 -18.52
N ASN A 103 16.17 -1.60 -19.01
CA ASN A 103 16.49 -2.88 -19.66
C ASN A 103 17.49 -2.75 -20.83
N GLY A 104 17.47 -1.62 -21.55
CA GLY A 104 18.40 -1.36 -22.66
C GLY A 104 19.81 -0.91 -22.26
N GLY A 105 20.13 -0.79 -20.97
CA GLY A 105 21.48 -0.39 -20.50
C GLY A 105 21.87 1.07 -20.77
N ILE A 106 20.99 1.88 -21.36
CA ILE A 106 21.25 3.30 -21.64
C ILE A 106 21.17 4.09 -20.33
N THR A 107 22.29 4.70 -19.94
CA THR A 107 22.38 5.53 -18.73
C THR A 107 21.83 6.94 -18.98
N ASN A 108 21.34 7.59 -17.93
CA ASN A 108 20.93 9.00 -18.00
C ASN A 108 22.08 9.96 -18.37
N LYS A 109 23.33 9.56 -18.09
CA LYS A 109 24.52 10.30 -18.53
C LYS A 109 24.67 10.29 -20.06
N ILE A 110 24.40 9.15 -20.71
CA ILE A 110 24.42 9.05 -22.18
C ILE A 110 23.31 9.91 -22.77
N ILE A 111 22.10 9.82 -22.22
CA ILE A 111 20.93 10.58 -22.69
C ILE A 111 21.22 12.09 -22.66
N LYS A 112 21.81 12.62 -21.58
CA LYS A 112 22.14 14.06 -21.49
C LYS A 112 23.23 14.54 -22.44
N ASN A 113 24.04 13.65 -23.00
CA ASN A 113 25.12 14.01 -23.93
C ASN A 113 24.71 13.88 -25.40
N LEU A 114 23.42 13.70 -25.70
CA LEU A 114 22.93 13.63 -27.07
C LEU A 114 23.02 15.01 -27.76
N PRO A 115 23.47 15.06 -29.03
CA PRO A 115 23.82 16.32 -29.71
C PRO A 115 22.64 17.29 -29.87
N PHE A 116 21.41 16.77 -30.01
CA PHE A 116 20.21 17.59 -30.19
C PHE A 116 19.71 18.26 -28.90
N LEU A 117 20.24 17.92 -27.74
CA LEU A 117 19.87 18.58 -26.48
C LEU A 117 20.52 19.96 -26.33
N HIS A 118 21.61 20.21 -27.06
CA HIS A 118 22.37 21.46 -27.04
C HIS A 118 21.96 22.43 -28.15
N SER A 119 21.07 22.02 -29.06
CA SER A 119 20.66 22.85 -30.20
C SER A 119 19.76 24.03 -29.83
N LEU A 120 19.21 24.07 -28.60
CA LEU A 120 18.43 25.20 -28.08
C LEU A 120 19.30 26.30 -27.42
N ASP A 121 20.58 26.05 -27.17
CA ASP A 121 21.52 27.07 -26.66
C ASP A 121 22.14 27.93 -27.78
N SER A 122 22.05 27.48 -29.05
CA SER A 122 22.66 28.18 -30.20
C SER A 122 21.78 29.24 -30.88
N SER A 123 20.59 29.53 -30.36
CA SER A 123 19.75 30.64 -30.86
C SER A 123 19.93 31.95 -30.07
N ALA A 124 21.05 32.09 -29.37
CA ALA A 124 21.40 33.27 -28.57
C ALA A 124 22.78 33.83 -28.94
N PHE A 125 23.11 33.92 -30.24
CA PHE A 125 24.15 34.81 -30.80
C PHE A 125 23.82 35.17 -32.24
#